data_AF-A0A1C0SXA1-F1
#
_entry.id   AF-A0A1C0SXA1-F1
#
_cell.length_a   1.000
_cell.length_b   1.000
_cell.length_c   1.000
_cell.angle_alpha   90.00
_cell.angle_beta   90.00
_cell.angle_gamma   90.00
#
_symmetry.space_group_name_H-M   'P 1'
#
loop_
_entity.id
_entity.type
_entity.pdbx_description
1 polymer ?
#
loop_
_entity_poly.entity_id
_entity_poly.type
_entity_poly.pdbx_seq_one_letter_code
_entity_poly.pdbx_strand_id
1 'polypeptide(L)'
;MHEPHIATAPSWPVTIHIAGDYLDARRVCREFCDKVGLCVTVHSVDYVYTGDTERGVRVGLINYPRFPKTPGQIEEQAYFLAMMLRERLGQESFSIETPQETTWFSWREQDVRK
;
A
#
# COMPACT_ATOMS: atom_id res chain seq x y z
N MET A 1 -0.27 38.03 7.59
CA MET A 1 -0.21 36.63 7.11
C MET A 1 0.75 35.89 8.02
N HIS A 2 0.41 34.69 8.48
CA HIS A 2 1.35 33.87 9.26
C HIS A 2 2.30 33.16 8.29
N GLU A 3 3.57 33.08 8.65
CA GLU A 3 4.54 32.27 7.90
C GLU A 3 4.19 30.78 8.00
N PRO A 4 4.41 29.99 6.94
CA PRO A 4 4.12 28.57 6.97
C PRO A 4 5.09 27.83 7.90
N HIS A 5 4.60 26.81 8.61
CA HIS A 5 5.48 25.82 9.21
C HIS A 5 6.05 24.91 8.11
N ILE A 6 7.38 24.82 8.01
CA ILE A 6 8.09 24.00 7.03
C ILE A 6 8.80 22.87 7.76
N ALA A 7 8.59 21.62 7.30
CA ALA A 7 9.24 20.42 7.81
C ALA A 7 9.68 19.53 6.64
N THR A 8 10.80 18.82 6.80
CA THR A 8 11.34 17.90 5.79
C THR A 8 11.71 16.56 6.43
N ALA A 9 11.71 15.51 5.61
CA ALA A 9 12.16 14.16 5.99
C ALA A 9 12.76 13.47 4.75
N PRO A 10 13.69 12.51 4.90
CA PRO A 10 14.18 11.73 3.77
C PRO A 10 13.04 10.97 3.08
N SER A 11 12.99 11.05 1.74
CA SER A 11 11.96 10.37 0.96
C SER A 11 12.11 8.84 1.02
N TRP A 12 11.00 8.16 1.19
CA TRP A 12 10.89 6.70 1.07
C TRP A 12 9.50 6.33 0.53
N PRO A 13 9.26 6.47 -0.78
CA PRO A 13 7.98 6.11 -1.37
C PRO A 13 7.81 4.58 -1.38
N VAL A 14 6.65 4.10 -0.93
CA VAL A 14 6.28 2.69 -0.98
C VAL A 14 4.91 2.56 -1.64
N THR A 15 4.75 1.59 -2.54
CA THR A 15 3.48 1.33 -3.23
C THR A 15 3.02 -0.10 -2.98
N ILE A 16 1.78 -0.26 -2.52
CA ILE A 16 1.10 -1.56 -2.47
C ILE A 16 0.31 -1.74 -3.76
N HIS A 17 0.47 -2.89 -4.40
CA HIS A 17 -0.26 -3.31 -5.59
C HIS A 17 -1.13 -4.50 -5.25
N ILE A 18 -2.45 -4.35 -5.38
CA ILE A 18 -3.40 -5.41 -5.07
C ILE A 18 -4.66 -5.30 -5.94
N ALA A 19 -5.22 -6.44 -6.33
CA ALA A 19 -6.53 -6.50 -6.98
C ALA A 19 -7.67 -6.23 -5.98
N GLY A 20 -8.87 -5.95 -6.49
CA GLY A 20 -10.07 -5.75 -5.68
C GLY A 20 -10.77 -4.40 -5.89
N ASP A 21 -11.92 -4.23 -5.22
CA ASP A 21 -12.77 -3.05 -5.36
C ASP A 21 -12.15 -1.79 -4.71
N TYR A 22 -12.23 -0.68 -5.44
CA TYR A 22 -11.66 0.61 -5.01
C TYR A 22 -12.33 1.17 -3.75
N LEU A 23 -13.66 1.07 -3.62
CA LEU A 23 -14.38 1.65 -2.49
C LEU A 23 -14.12 0.86 -1.21
N ASP A 24 -14.04 -0.46 -1.32
CA ASP A 24 -13.65 -1.32 -0.20
C ASP A 24 -12.21 -1.07 0.22
N ALA A 25 -11.27 -1.00 -0.73
CA ALA A 25 -9.88 -0.69 -0.43
C ALA A 25 -9.72 0.68 0.25
N ARG A 26 -10.45 1.70 -0.22
CA ARG A 26 -10.47 3.04 0.40
C ARG A 26 -11.01 3.00 1.83
N ARG A 27 -12.03 2.18 2.11
CA ARG A 27 -12.57 1.99 3.46
C ARG A 27 -11.53 1.33 4.38
N VAL A 28 -10.86 0.28 3.91
CA VAL A 28 -9.78 -0.39 4.64
C VAL A 28 -8.64 0.58 4.96
N CYS A 29 -8.19 1.37 3.98
CA CYS A 29 -7.14 2.38 4.18
C CYS A 29 -7.54 3.41 5.24
N ARG A 30 -8.79 3.87 5.23
CA ARG A 30 -9.31 4.80 6.26
C ARG A 30 -9.24 4.17 7.66
N GLU A 31 -9.79 2.96 7.80
CA GLU A 31 -9.79 2.23 9.08
C GLU A 31 -8.36 2.03 9.63
N PHE A 32 -7.38 1.79 8.75
CA PHE A 32 -5.98 1.66 9.13
C PHE A 32 -5.35 3.00 9.54
N CYS A 33 -5.52 4.04 8.72
CA CYS A 33 -5.02 5.38 8.98
C CYS A 33 -5.53 5.96 10.30
N ASP A 34 -6.82 5.75 10.63
CA ASP A 34 -7.45 6.22 11.86
C ASP A 34 -6.82 5.59 13.12
N LYS A 35 -6.28 4.37 13.02
CA LYS A 35 -5.64 3.65 14.13
C LYS A 35 -4.17 4.00 14.30
N VAL A 36 -3.44 4.13 13.19
CA VAL A 36 -1.97 4.21 13.22
C VAL A 36 -1.43 5.64 13.09
N GLY A 37 -2.25 6.59 12.62
CA GLY A 37 -1.79 7.95 12.36
C GLY A 37 -0.88 8.02 11.14
N LEU A 38 -1.38 7.54 10.00
CA LEU A 38 -0.69 7.51 8.70
C LEU A 38 -1.52 8.26 7.64
N CYS A 39 -0.88 8.73 6.58
CA CYS A 39 -1.55 9.21 5.37
C CYS A 39 -1.14 8.35 4.18
N VAL A 40 -2.13 7.89 3.40
CA VAL A 40 -1.90 7.08 2.19
C VAL A 40 -2.69 7.64 1.01
N THR A 41 -2.19 7.44 -0.20
CA THR A 41 -2.97 7.64 -1.43
C THR A 41 -3.64 6.33 -1.84
N VAL A 42 -4.80 6.41 -2.52
CA VAL A 42 -5.48 5.23 -3.07
C VAL A 42 -5.92 5.55 -4.49
N HIS A 43 -5.39 4.81 -5.46
CA HIS A 43 -5.70 4.95 -6.88
C HIS A 43 -6.37 3.69 -7.38
N SER A 44 -7.49 3.82 -8.12
CA SER A 44 -8.06 2.72 -8.91
C SER A 44 -7.15 2.43 -10.10
N VAL A 45 -6.93 1.15 -10.39
CA VAL A 45 -6.17 0.69 -11.56
C VAL A 45 -6.84 -0.52 -12.19
N ASP A 46 -6.56 -0.74 -13.47
CA ASP A 46 -6.87 -1.98 -14.17
C ASP A 46 -5.55 -2.71 -14.44
N TYR A 47 -5.44 -3.95 -13.98
CA TYR A 47 -4.36 -4.86 -14.31
C TYR A 47 -4.71 -5.61 -15.59
N VAL A 48 -4.05 -5.26 -16.69
CA VAL A 48 -4.25 -5.88 -18.00
C VAL A 48 -3.19 -6.95 -18.21
N TYR A 49 -3.61 -8.19 -18.46
CA TYR A 49 -2.73 -9.32 -18.74
C TYR A 49 -3.31 -10.20 -19.85
N THR A 50 -2.55 -11.21 -20.29
CA THR A 50 -2.90 -12.00 -21.47
C THR A 50 -4.29 -12.65 -21.34
N GLY A 51 -5.24 -12.13 -22.11
CA GLY A 51 -6.59 -12.68 -22.23
C GLY A 51 -7.61 -12.18 -21.22
N ASP A 52 -7.26 -11.27 -20.31
CA ASP A 52 -8.20 -10.77 -19.30
C ASP A 52 -7.80 -9.39 -18.73
N THR A 53 -8.64 -8.84 -17.86
CA THR A 53 -8.36 -7.62 -17.10
C THR A 53 -8.96 -7.74 -15.71
N GLU A 54 -8.17 -7.40 -14.69
CA GLU A 54 -8.59 -7.42 -13.31
C GLU A 54 -8.56 -6.01 -12.70
N ARG A 55 -9.63 -5.61 -12.01
CA ARG A 55 -9.65 -4.34 -11.28
C ARG A 55 -8.82 -4.42 -10.02
N GLY A 56 -8.18 -3.32 -9.66
CA GLY A 56 -7.46 -3.23 -8.41
C GLY A 56 -7.17 -1.82 -7.96
N VAL A 57 -6.25 -1.73 -7.01
CA VAL A 57 -5.78 -0.47 -6.45
C VAL A 57 -4.27 -0.43 -6.31
N ARG A 58 -3.74 0.80 -6.36
CA ARG A 58 -2.40 1.15 -5.87
C ARG A 58 -2.54 2.03 -4.64
N VAL A 59 -1.89 1.64 -3.56
CA VAL A 59 -1.87 2.40 -2.30
C VAL A 59 -0.48 2.93 -2.04
N GLY A 60 -0.32 4.25 -2.01
CA GLY A 60 0.97 4.91 -1.84
C GLY A 60 1.20 5.37 -0.41
N LEU A 61 2.40 5.10 0.11
CA LEU A 61 2.92 5.60 1.38
C LEU A 61 4.14 6.49 1.09
N ILE A 62 4.29 7.56 1.88
CA ILE A 62 5.46 8.43 1.86
C ILE A 62 5.97 8.67 3.28
N ASN A 63 7.23 9.10 3.41
CA ASN A 63 7.73 9.62 4.67
C ASN A 63 7.15 11.02 4.93
N TYR A 64 5.99 11.06 5.60
CA TYR A 64 5.25 12.30 5.83
C TYR A 64 5.98 13.17 6.88
N PRO A 65 6.53 14.35 6.52
CA PRO A 65 7.42 15.11 7.42
C PRO A 65 6.80 15.55 8.75
N ARG A 66 5.47 15.57 8.85
CA ARG A 66 4.75 15.85 10.11
C ARG A 66 4.97 14.74 11.14
N PHE A 67 5.20 13.50 10.70
CA PHE A 67 5.38 12.31 11.53
C PHE A 67 6.47 11.42 10.92
N PRO A 68 7.75 11.87 10.90
CA PRO A 68 8.80 11.20 10.17
C PRO A 68 9.04 9.79 10.70
N LYS A 69 9.32 8.86 9.79
CA LYS A 69 9.61 7.46 10.07
C LYS A 69 10.91 7.04 9.39
N THR A 70 11.49 5.95 9.89
CA THR A 70 12.58 5.28 9.18
C THR A 70 12.01 4.50 7.98
N PRO A 71 12.84 4.22 6.95
CA PRO A 71 12.50 3.30 5.87
C PRO A 71 11.79 2.01 6.32
N GLY A 72 12.41 1.27 7.24
CA GLY A 72 11.85 0.01 7.75
C GLY A 72 10.51 0.18 8.46
N GLN A 73 10.27 1.30 9.15
CA GLN A 73 8.97 1.59 9.74
C GLN A 73 7.90 1.84 8.67
N ILE A 74 8.24 2.49 7.55
CA ILE A 74 7.29 2.72 6.45
C ILE A 74 6.93 1.41 5.76
N GLU A 75 7.93 0.56 5.52
CA GLU A 75 7.76 -0.78 4.94
C GLU A 75 6.92 -1.68 5.84
N GLU A 76 7.16 -1.66 7.15
CA GLU A 76 6.36 -2.40 8.13
C GLU A 76 4.88 -1.96 8.09
N GLN A 77 4.63 -0.64 8.03
CA GLN A 77 3.26 -0.13 7.89
C GLN A 77 2.63 -0.52 6.54
N ALA A 78 3.40 -0.50 5.45
CA ALA A 78 2.94 -0.96 4.15
C ALA A 78 2.55 -2.44 4.20
N TYR A 79 3.36 -3.27 4.85
CA TYR A 79 3.08 -4.69 5.02
C TYR A 79 1.80 -4.95 5.82
N PHE A 80 1.62 -4.30 6.97
CA PHE A 80 0.39 -4.47 7.76
C PHE A 80 -0.86 -3.99 7.02
N LEU A 81 -0.77 -2.88 6.29
CA LEU A 81 -1.88 -2.41 5.46
C LEU A 81 -2.16 -3.38 4.31
N ALA A 82 -1.13 -3.90 3.64
CA ALA A 82 -1.29 -4.85 2.54
C ALA A 82 -1.92 -6.17 2.99
N MET A 83 -1.55 -6.67 4.17
CA MET A 83 -2.19 -7.83 4.79
C MET A 83 -3.67 -7.57 5.09
N MET A 84 -4.00 -6.41 5.66
CA MET A 84 -5.40 -6.05 5.92
C MET A 84 -6.20 -5.89 4.62
N LEU A 85 -5.62 -5.30 3.58
CA LEU A 85 -6.23 -5.20 2.25
C LEU A 85 -6.47 -6.60 1.66
N ARG A 86 -5.48 -7.48 1.71
CA ARG A 86 -5.58 -8.86 1.24
C ARG A 86 -6.78 -9.56 1.86
N GLU A 87 -6.87 -9.59 3.18
CA GLU A 87 -7.95 -10.27 3.90
C GLU A 87 -9.32 -9.66 3.56
N ARG A 88 -9.41 -8.33 3.50
CA ARG A 88 -10.68 -7.61 3.33
C ARG A 88 -11.17 -7.57 1.88
N LEU A 89 -10.26 -7.68 0.91
CA LEU A 89 -10.57 -7.75 -0.52
C LEU A 89 -10.64 -9.19 -1.04
N GLY A 90 -10.45 -10.19 -0.16
CA GLY A 90 -10.51 -11.61 -0.52
C GLY A 90 -9.41 -12.03 -1.50
N GLN A 91 -8.26 -11.39 -1.46
CA GLN A 91 -7.14 -11.67 -2.37
C GLN A 91 -6.19 -12.70 -1.76
N GLU A 92 -5.45 -13.40 -2.62
CA GLU A 92 -4.42 -14.36 -2.21
C GLU A 92 -3.00 -13.87 -2.44
N SER A 93 -2.84 -12.70 -3.05
CA SER A 93 -1.52 -12.11 -3.27
C SER A 93 -1.58 -10.59 -3.36
N PHE A 94 -0.42 -9.97 -3.13
CA PHE A 94 -0.17 -8.55 -3.34
C PHE A 94 1.34 -8.33 -3.53
N SER A 95 1.72 -7.17 -4.05
CA SER A 95 3.12 -6.75 -4.11
C SER A 95 3.34 -5.46 -3.35
N ILE A 96 4.52 -5.31 -2.76
CA ILE A 96 5.01 -4.05 -2.18
C ILE A 96 6.24 -3.63 -2.96
N GLU A 97 6.16 -2.46 -3.58
CA GLU A 97 7.27 -1.79 -4.29
C GLU A 97 7.87 -0.74 -3.36
N THR A 98 9.17 -0.85 -3.07
CA THR A 98 9.99 0.15 -2.37
C THR A 98 10.94 0.81 -3.37
N PRO A 99 11.73 1.82 -2.97
CA PRO A 99 12.74 2.37 -3.85
C PRO A 99 13.87 1.39 -4.21
N GLN A 100 13.97 0.24 -3.53
CA GLN A 100 15.04 -0.74 -3.71
C GLN A 100 14.56 -1.97 -4.47
N GLU A 101 13.36 -2.46 -4.17
CA GLU A 101 12.89 -3.73 -4.68
C GLU A 101 11.37 -3.81 -4.73
N THR A 102 10.87 -4.84 -5.42
CA THR A 102 9.47 -5.23 -5.37
C THR A 102 9.37 -6.63 -4.80
N THR A 103 8.66 -6.76 -3.68
CA THR A 103 8.42 -8.04 -3.03
C THR A 103 6.99 -8.48 -3.29
N TRP A 104 6.84 -9.66 -3.88
CA TRP A 104 5.55 -10.29 -4.14
C TRP A 104 5.24 -11.32 -3.06
N PHE A 105 4.07 -11.19 -2.45
CA PHE A 105 3.56 -12.09 -1.42
C PHE A 105 2.40 -12.89 -2.01
N SER A 106 2.48 -14.22 -1.99
CA SER A 106 1.43 -15.11 -2.50
C SER A 106 1.14 -16.25 -1.53
N TRP A 107 -0.15 -16.52 -1.32
CA TRP A 107 -0.66 -17.67 -0.59
C TRP A 107 -1.34 -18.70 -1.50
N ARG A 108 -1.30 -18.48 -2.82
CA ARG A 108 -1.88 -19.40 -3.79
C ARG A 108 -1.15 -20.75 -3.74
N GLU A 109 -1.91 -21.83 -3.79
CA GLU A 109 -1.40 -23.20 -3.62
C GLU A 109 -0.23 -23.53 -4.59
N GLN A 110 -0.32 -23.06 -5.84
CA GLN A 110 0.71 -23.27 -6.86
C GLN A 110 2.02 -22.52 -6.62
N ASP A 111 2.00 -21.46 -5.80
CA ASP A 111 3.17 -20.63 -5.52
C ASP A 111 3.88 -21.08 -4.24
N VAL A 112 3.12 -21.56 -3.25
CA VAL A 112 3.64 -22.06 -1.97
C VAL A 112 4.33 -23.43 -2.10
N ARG A 113 3.97 -24.23 -3.12
CA ARG A 113 4.51 -25.58 -3.34
C ARG A 113 5.81 -25.65 -4.15
N LYS A 114 6.43 -24.52 -4.45
CA LYS A 114 7.72 -24.45 -5.16
C LYS A 114 8.88 -24.43 -4.17
#